data_AF-A0A1N6HAZ2-F1
#
_entry.id   AF-A0A1N6HAZ2-F1
#
_cell.length_a   1.000
_cell.length_b   1.000
_cell.length_c   1.000
_cell.angle_alpha   90.00
_cell.angle_beta   90.00
_cell.angle_gamma   90.00
#
_symmetry.space_group_name_H-M   'P 1'
#
loop_
_entity.id
_entity.type
_entity.pdbx_description
1 polymer ?
#
loop_
_entity_poly.entity_id
_entity_poly.type
_entity_poly.pdbx_seq_one_letter_code
_entity_poly.pdbx_strand_id
1 'polypeptide(L)'
;MSEYSDQIFGYFETVPLWPFILFGILGIIALSVEVLNRKRRADAIHNFRYTIESELSGMYPKPVNWPVNINTYLCDRLPEMQENFEILRIFIPQDRLLSYNTAWNNYCDFCYSITDEKCVAAEQSSTEQDPKEVFHKLVSDLLQHTII
;
A
#
# COMPACT_ATOMS: atom_id res chain seq x y z
N MET A 1 -2.49 -2.67 60.22
CA MET A 1 -2.92 -2.98 58.84
C MET A 1 -4.05 -2.06 58.40
N SER A 2 -5.03 -1.77 59.27
CA SER A 2 -6.03 -0.69 59.06
C SER A 2 -5.41 0.70 58.89
N GLU A 3 -4.48 1.06 59.76
CA GLU A 3 -3.87 2.41 59.78
C GLU A 3 -3.12 2.76 58.48
N TYR A 4 -2.44 1.79 57.86
CA TYR A 4 -1.80 1.96 56.55
C TYR A 4 -2.82 2.12 55.42
N SER A 5 -3.93 1.36 55.47
CA SER A 5 -5.02 1.49 54.50
C SER A 5 -5.74 2.83 54.62
N ASP A 6 -5.98 3.31 55.84
CA ASP A 6 -6.61 4.59 56.14
C ASP A 6 -5.74 5.77 55.67
N GLN A 7 -4.41 5.66 55.84
CA GLN A 7 -3.46 6.68 55.40
C GLN A 7 -3.35 6.75 53.86
N ILE A 8 -3.41 5.61 53.17
CA ILE A 8 -3.49 5.56 51.70
C ILE A 8 -4.81 6.15 51.21
N PHE A 9 -5.93 5.86 51.89
CA PHE A 9 -7.25 6.36 51.52
C PHE A 9 -7.35 7.88 51.66
N GLY A 10 -6.84 8.45 52.76
CA GLY A 10 -6.79 9.90 52.98
C GLY A 10 -5.89 10.64 51.97
N TYR A 11 -4.88 9.97 51.41
CA TYR A 11 -4.06 10.53 50.33
C TYR A 11 -4.88 10.67 49.03
N PHE A 12 -5.74 9.71 48.72
CA PHE A 12 -6.61 9.79 47.54
C PHE A 12 -7.78 10.78 47.68
N GLU A 13 -8.21 11.10 48.90
CA GLU A 13 -9.19 12.18 49.17
C GLU A 13 -8.60 13.58 48.95
N THR A 14 -7.31 13.77 49.22
CA THR A 14 -6.64 15.08 49.16
C THR A 14 -5.93 15.33 47.83
N VAL A 15 -5.54 14.28 47.12
CA VAL A 15 -4.82 14.39 45.86
C VAL A 15 -5.80 14.40 44.68
N PRO A 16 -5.71 15.40 43.78
CA PRO A 16 -6.50 15.41 42.57
C PRO A 16 -6.22 14.16 41.72
N LEU A 17 -7.21 13.27 41.59
CA LEU A 17 -7.14 12.07 40.75
C LEU A 17 -7.33 12.34 39.25
N TRP A 18 -7.79 13.54 38.89
CA TRP A 18 -8.07 13.92 37.51
C TRP A 18 -6.89 13.75 36.53
N PRO A 19 -5.60 13.93 36.90
CA PRO A 19 -4.48 13.68 35.99
C PRO A 19 -4.39 12.20 35.58
N PHE A 20 -4.61 11.26 36.51
CA PHE A 20 -4.59 9.82 36.19
C PHE A 20 -5.76 9.42 35.29
N ILE A 21 -6.93 10.01 35.51
CA ILE A 21 -8.10 9.83 34.63
C ILE A 21 -7.79 10.36 33.23
N LEU A 22 -7.18 11.55 33.11
CA LEU A 22 -6.75 12.10 31.83
C LEU A 22 -5.74 11.21 31.13
N PHE A 23 -4.71 10.73 31.83
CA PHE A 23 -3.73 9.80 31.26
C PHE A 23 -4.38 8.48 30.83
N GLY A 24 -5.34 7.96 31.60
CA GLY A 24 -6.12 6.78 31.23
C GLY A 24 -6.90 7.00 29.93
N ILE A 25 -7.59 8.13 29.80
CA ILE A 25 -8.33 8.50 28.59
C ILE A 25 -7.38 8.66 27.39
N LEU A 26 -6.27 9.38 27.56
CA LEU A 26 -5.26 9.55 26.51
C LEU A 26 -4.68 8.21 26.07
N GLY A 27 -4.44 7.29 27.01
CA GLY A 27 -3.99 5.93 26.72
C GLY A 27 -4.99 5.15 25.87
N ILE A 28 -6.28 5.19 26.22
CA ILE A 28 -7.35 4.53 25.44
C ILE A 28 -7.44 5.12 24.04
N ILE A 29 -7.36 6.45 23.90
CA ILE A 29 -7.38 7.12 22.60
C ILE A 29 -6.19 6.70 21.75
N ALA A 30 -4.98 6.70 22.33
CA ALA A 30 -3.76 6.29 21.63
C ALA A 30 -3.86 4.85 21.11
N LEU A 31 -4.30 3.91 21.95
CA LEU A 31 -4.51 2.51 21.55
C LEU A 31 -5.58 2.38 20.46
N SER A 32 -6.67 3.13 20.57
CA SER A 32 -7.76 3.11 19.58
C SER A 32 -7.28 3.62 18.22
N VAL A 33 -6.53 4.73 18.20
CA VAL A 33 -5.93 5.28 16.98
C VAL A 33 -4.96 4.29 16.35
N GLU A 34 -4.13 3.63 17.16
CA GLU A 34 -3.19 2.62 16.67
C GLU A 34 -3.91 1.45 16.02
N VAL A 35 -4.94 0.91 16.66
CA VAL A 35 -5.75 -0.21 16.11
C VAL A 35 -6.43 0.19 14.81
N LEU A 36 -7.03 1.39 14.76
CA LEU A 36 -7.67 1.90 13.55
C LEU A 36 -6.66 2.11 12.42
N ASN A 37 -5.48 2.64 12.72
CA ASN A 37 -4.44 2.88 11.72
C ASN A 37 -3.87 1.57 11.16
N ARG A 38 -3.66 0.56 12.03
CA ARG A 38 -3.25 -0.79 11.61
C ARG A 38 -4.29 -1.41 10.67
N LYS A 39 -5.58 -1.28 11.01
CA LYS A 39 -6.68 -1.78 10.16
C LYS A 39 -6.71 -1.06 8.81
N ARG A 40 -6.69 0.27 8.79
CA ARG A 40 -6.70 1.06 7.55
C ARG A 40 -5.51 0.74 6.65
N ARG A 41 -4.33 0.53 7.22
CA ARG A 41 -3.15 0.08 6.47
C ARG A 41 -3.36 -1.29 5.84
N ALA A 42 -3.91 -2.25 6.59
CA ALA A 42 -4.19 -3.59 6.08
C ALA A 42 -5.24 -3.54 4.95
N ASP A 43 -6.29 -2.74 5.12
CA ASP A 43 -7.33 -2.54 4.10
C ASP A 43 -6.75 -1.87 2.84
N ALA A 44 -5.89 -0.86 2.99
CA ALA A 44 -5.22 -0.20 1.86
C ALA A 44 -4.30 -1.15 1.09
N ILE A 45 -3.55 -1.99 1.80
CA ILE A 45 -2.72 -3.04 1.19
C ILE A 45 -3.60 -4.05 0.43
N HIS A 46 -4.68 -4.51 1.06
CA HIS A 46 -5.59 -5.47 0.45
C HIS A 46 -6.22 -4.91 -0.82
N ASN A 47 -6.77 -3.70 -0.76
CA ASN A 47 -7.42 -3.03 -1.89
C ASN A 47 -6.43 -2.81 -3.03
N PHE A 48 -5.22 -2.31 -2.76
CA PHE A 48 -4.21 -2.12 -3.80
C PHE A 48 -3.83 -3.43 -4.49
N ARG A 49 -3.60 -4.52 -3.73
CA ARG A 49 -3.33 -5.84 -4.31
C ARG A 49 -4.51 -6.36 -5.13
N TYR A 50 -5.73 -6.21 -4.60
CA TYR A 50 -6.96 -6.63 -5.26
C TYR A 50 -7.15 -5.90 -6.60
N THR A 51 -6.97 -4.57 -6.62
CA THR A 51 -7.08 -3.75 -7.85
C THR A 51 -6.05 -4.17 -8.90
N ILE A 52 -4.80 -4.44 -8.50
CA ILE A 52 -3.78 -4.96 -9.42
C ILE A 52 -4.22 -6.30 -10.01
N GLU A 53 -4.69 -7.23 -9.18
CA GLU A 53 -5.11 -8.57 -9.59
C GLU A 53 -6.38 -8.53 -10.47
N SER A 54 -7.30 -7.57 -10.24
CA SER A 54 -8.54 -7.42 -11.00
C SER A 54 -8.32 -6.71 -12.34
N GLU A 55 -7.69 -5.54 -12.33
CA GLU A 55 -7.49 -4.70 -13.52
C GLU A 55 -6.53 -5.34 -14.52
N LEU A 56 -5.49 -6.00 -14.00
CA LEU A 56 -4.49 -6.72 -14.80
C LEU A 56 -4.79 -8.22 -14.87
N SER A 57 -6.05 -8.60 -14.64
CA SER A 57 -6.49 -10.00 -14.76
C SER A 57 -6.17 -10.53 -16.16
N GLY A 58 -5.54 -11.70 -16.22
CA GLY A 58 -5.08 -12.30 -17.47
C GLY A 58 -3.72 -11.79 -17.98
N MET A 59 -3.15 -10.73 -17.39
CA MET A 59 -1.77 -10.29 -17.63
C MET A 59 -0.85 -10.58 -16.44
N TYR A 60 -1.36 -10.44 -15.21
CA TYR A 60 -0.65 -10.72 -13.96
C TYR A 60 -1.44 -11.74 -13.11
N PRO A 61 -0.80 -12.66 -12.36
CA PRO A 61 0.64 -12.89 -12.20
C PRO A 61 1.27 -13.75 -13.30
N LYS A 62 0.48 -14.31 -14.22
CA LYS A 62 0.97 -14.96 -15.44
C LYS A 62 0.16 -14.43 -16.62
N PRO A 63 0.81 -14.06 -17.74
CA PRO A 63 0.08 -13.52 -18.87
C PRO A 63 -0.55 -14.68 -19.64
N VAL A 64 -1.87 -14.75 -19.62
CA VAL A 64 -2.69 -15.70 -20.37
C VAL A 64 -3.14 -15.09 -21.70
N ASN A 65 -3.44 -13.79 -21.71
CA ASN A 65 -3.84 -13.05 -22.91
C ASN A 65 -3.21 -11.65 -22.89
N TRP A 66 -2.33 -11.39 -23.85
CA TRP A 66 -1.82 -10.04 -24.08
C TRP A 66 -2.77 -9.29 -25.01
N PRO A 67 -3.36 -8.16 -24.59
CA PRO A 67 -4.35 -7.45 -25.39
C PRO A 67 -3.74 -6.75 -26.60
N VAL A 68 -4.54 -6.63 -27.66
CA VAL A 68 -4.25 -5.76 -28.81
C VAL A 68 -4.45 -4.31 -28.41
N ASN A 69 -3.61 -3.40 -28.90
CA ASN A 69 -3.49 -2.01 -28.46
C ASN A 69 -3.14 -1.94 -26.97
N ILE A 70 -2.04 -2.59 -26.58
CA ILE A 70 -1.60 -2.75 -25.19
C ILE A 70 -1.49 -1.41 -24.44
N ASN A 71 -1.02 -0.37 -25.13
CA ASN A 71 -0.89 0.98 -24.58
C ASN A 71 -2.23 1.50 -24.07
N THR A 72 -3.23 1.53 -24.95
CA THR A 72 -4.58 2.01 -24.65
C THR A 72 -5.19 1.16 -23.54
N TYR A 73 -5.07 -0.16 -23.64
CA TYR A 73 -5.56 -1.08 -22.61
C TYR A 73 -4.99 -0.78 -21.22
N LEU A 74 -3.68 -0.56 -21.11
CA LEU A 74 -3.03 -0.26 -19.84
C LEU A 74 -3.36 1.15 -19.35
N CYS A 75 -3.36 2.15 -20.24
CA CYS A 75 -3.69 3.53 -19.90
C CYS A 75 -5.13 3.68 -19.38
N ASP A 76 -6.09 2.92 -19.92
CA ASP A 76 -7.49 2.93 -19.47
C ASP A 76 -7.66 2.45 -18.02
N ARG A 77 -6.71 1.65 -17.51
CA ARG A 77 -6.71 1.07 -16.15
C ARG A 77 -5.93 1.89 -15.14
N LEU A 78 -5.09 2.82 -15.60
CA LEU A 78 -4.29 3.67 -14.73
C LEU A 78 -5.12 4.45 -13.69
N PRO A 79 -6.29 5.05 -14.01
CA PRO A 79 -7.05 5.83 -13.03
C PRO A 79 -7.47 5.04 -11.79
N GLU A 80 -8.00 3.82 -11.97
CA GLU A 80 -8.45 2.95 -10.87
C GLU A 80 -7.28 2.49 -9.99
N MET A 81 -6.16 2.14 -10.64
CA MET A 81 -4.93 1.77 -9.95
C MET A 81 -4.32 2.97 -9.19
N GLN A 82 -4.40 4.17 -9.77
CA GLN A 82 -3.85 5.40 -9.19
C GLN A 82 -4.57 5.79 -7.90
N GLU A 83 -5.88 5.64 -7.84
CA GLU A 83 -6.65 5.91 -6.63
C GLU A 83 -6.15 5.03 -5.47
N ASN A 84 -6.03 3.74 -5.71
CA ASN A 84 -5.56 2.79 -4.70
C ASN A 84 -4.07 2.98 -4.36
N PHE A 85 -3.25 3.43 -5.31
CA PHE A 85 -1.86 3.84 -5.08
C PHE A 85 -1.78 5.01 -4.09
N GLU A 86 -2.55 6.08 -4.29
CA GLU A 86 -2.53 7.25 -3.41
C GLU A 86 -3.07 6.93 -2.01
N ILE A 87 -4.07 6.05 -1.89
CA ILE A 87 -4.58 5.59 -0.60
C ILE A 87 -3.48 4.84 0.16
N LEU A 88 -2.79 3.89 -0.48
CA LEU A 88 -1.72 3.13 0.15
C LEU A 88 -0.51 4.01 0.51
N ARG A 89 -0.19 5.01 -0.34
CA ARG A 89 0.93 5.93 -0.16
C ARG A 89 0.96 6.59 1.22
N ILE A 90 -0.20 6.93 1.79
CA ILE A 90 -0.33 7.55 3.13
C ILE A 90 0.24 6.64 4.24
N PHE A 91 0.21 5.32 4.03
CA PHE A 91 0.68 4.33 4.98
C PHE A 91 2.09 3.81 4.69
N ILE A 92 2.74 4.28 3.63
CA ILE A 92 4.13 3.90 3.29
C ILE A 92 5.11 4.67 4.18
N PRO A 93 6.06 3.98 4.84
CA PRO A 93 7.12 4.64 5.60
C PRO A 93 7.93 5.64 4.74
N GLN A 94 8.34 6.76 5.35
CA GLN A 94 9.01 7.86 4.65
C GLN A 94 10.30 7.42 3.91
N ASP A 95 11.04 6.48 4.49
CA ASP A 95 12.26 5.89 3.90
C ASP A 95 11.99 5.05 2.64
N ARG A 96 10.77 4.51 2.51
CA ARG A 96 10.33 3.71 1.35
C ARG A 96 9.46 4.49 0.36
N LEU A 97 9.02 5.68 0.73
CA LEU A 97 8.12 6.50 -0.09
C LEU A 97 8.74 6.85 -1.45
N LEU A 98 10.04 7.14 -1.47
CA LEU A 98 10.76 7.42 -2.72
C LEU A 98 10.70 6.21 -3.67
N SER A 99 11.10 5.03 -3.20
CA SER A 99 11.06 3.79 -4.00
C SER A 99 9.65 3.46 -4.49
N TYR A 100 8.63 3.67 -3.65
CA TYR A 100 7.25 3.41 -4.00
C TYR A 100 6.77 4.33 -5.14
N ASN A 101 7.05 5.62 -5.04
CA ASN A 101 6.72 6.59 -6.09
C ASN A 101 7.50 6.31 -7.38
N THR A 102 8.78 5.91 -7.26
CA THR A 102 9.60 5.54 -8.42
C THR A 102 9.04 4.30 -9.12
N ALA A 103 8.63 3.27 -8.39
CA ALA A 103 8.01 2.08 -8.97
C ALA A 103 6.73 2.41 -9.74
N TRP A 104 5.89 3.30 -9.17
CA TRP A 104 4.68 3.78 -9.83
C TRP A 104 4.97 4.60 -11.10
N ASN A 105 5.90 5.54 -11.03
CA ASN A 105 6.28 6.33 -12.20
C ASN A 105 6.83 5.45 -13.32
N ASN A 106 7.70 4.49 -13.00
CA ASN A 106 8.24 3.55 -13.99
C ASN A 106 7.13 2.70 -14.63
N TYR A 107 6.13 2.29 -13.85
CA TYR A 107 4.97 1.56 -14.36
C TYR A 107 4.12 2.44 -15.30
N CYS A 108 3.83 3.68 -14.91
CA CYS A 108 3.11 4.65 -15.76
C CYS A 108 3.87 4.92 -17.06
N ASP A 109 5.18 5.18 -16.98
CA ASP A 109 6.04 5.42 -18.15
C ASP A 109 6.05 4.21 -19.09
N PHE A 110 6.05 2.99 -18.54
CA PHE A 110 5.88 1.77 -19.34
C PHE A 110 4.52 1.75 -20.04
N CYS A 111 3.43 2.02 -19.33
CA CYS A 111 2.08 2.05 -19.91
C CYS A 111 1.96 3.03 -21.08
N TYR A 112 2.59 4.21 -20.98
CA TYR A 112 2.58 5.22 -22.04
C TYR A 112 3.53 4.92 -23.19
N SER A 113 4.63 4.20 -22.94
CA SER A 113 5.69 3.98 -23.93
C SER A 113 5.59 2.64 -24.67
N ILE A 114 4.87 1.66 -24.12
CA ILE A 114 4.66 0.36 -24.74
C ILE A 114 3.77 0.49 -25.98
N THR A 115 4.08 -0.26 -27.03
CA THR A 115 3.27 -0.32 -28.25
C THR A 115 3.23 -1.75 -28.77
N ASP A 116 2.22 -2.08 -29.57
CA ASP A 116 2.09 -3.42 -30.15
C ASP A 116 3.29 -3.76 -31.04
N GLU A 117 3.88 -2.79 -31.75
CA GLU A 117 5.06 -3.03 -32.58
C GLU A 117 6.28 -3.45 -31.75
N LYS A 118 6.46 -2.88 -30.55
CA LYS A 118 7.53 -3.28 -29.63
C LYS A 118 7.33 -4.70 -29.11
N CYS A 119 6.08 -5.10 -28.85
CA CYS A 119 5.76 -6.47 -28.49
C CYS A 119 6.06 -7.45 -29.63
N VAL A 120 5.66 -7.12 -30.86
CA VAL A 120 5.92 -7.94 -32.04
C VAL A 120 7.42 -8.03 -32.35
N ALA A 121 8.17 -6.92 -32.21
CA ALA A 121 9.61 -6.89 -32.42
C ALA A 121 10.38 -7.75 -31.40
N ALA A 122 9.94 -7.76 -30.13
CA ALA A 122 10.52 -8.62 -29.10
C ALA A 122 10.23 -10.12 -29.34
N GLU A 123 9.08 -10.47 -29.91
CA GLU A 123 8.78 -11.86 -30.31
C GLU A 123 9.65 -12.33 -31.48
N GLN A 124 10.12 -11.40 -32.33
CA GLN A 124 10.93 -11.70 -33.51
C GLN A 124 12.44 -11.59 -33.28
N SER A 125 12.88 -10.90 -32.22
CA SER A 125 14.30 -10.66 -31.92
C SER A 125 14.65 -11.15 -30.52
N SER A 126 15.64 -12.06 -30.42
CA SER A 126 16.10 -12.61 -29.14
C SER A 126 17.04 -11.67 -28.36
N THR A 127 17.21 -10.42 -28.81
CA THR A 127 18.22 -9.48 -28.29
C THR A 127 17.59 -8.37 -27.45
N GLU A 128 16.31 -8.06 -27.68
CA GLU A 128 15.58 -7.05 -26.90
C GLU A 128 14.87 -7.69 -25.70
N GLN A 129 14.77 -6.94 -24.61
CA GLN A 129 14.13 -7.41 -23.38
C GLN A 129 12.61 -7.56 -23.60
N ASP A 130 12.05 -8.74 -23.29
CA ASP A 130 10.62 -9.01 -23.51
C ASP A 130 9.76 -8.02 -22.69
N PRO A 131 8.90 -7.21 -23.34
CA PRO A 131 8.01 -6.30 -22.65
C PRO A 131 7.09 -6.97 -21.62
N LYS A 132 6.76 -8.25 -21.79
CA LYS A 132 5.98 -9.02 -20.82
C LYS A 132 6.77 -9.24 -19.52
N GLU A 133 8.06 -9.54 -19.63
CA GLU A 133 8.95 -9.66 -18.48
C GLU A 133 9.17 -8.32 -17.78
N VAL A 134 9.36 -7.25 -18.56
CA VAL A 134 9.47 -5.88 -18.01
C VAL A 134 8.20 -5.51 -17.25
N PHE A 135 7.02 -5.73 -17.84
CA PHE A 135 5.73 -5.51 -17.20
C PHE A 135 5.62 -6.30 -15.89
N HIS A 136 5.92 -7.60 -15.91
CA HIS A 136 5.87 -8.43 -14.71
C HIS A 136 6.78 -7.92 -13.60
N LYS A 137 7.99 -7.48 -13.96
CA LYS A 137 8.91 -6.90 -13.00
C LYS A 137 8.35 -5.61 -12.40
N LEU A 138 7.84 -4.70 -13.22
CA LEU A 138 7.27 -3.42 -12.75
C LEU A 138 6.08 -3.63 -11.80
N VAL A 139 5.18 -4.56 -12.13
CA VAL A 139 4.05 -4.91 -11.25
C VAL A 139 4.55 -5.58 -9.96
N SER A 140 5.57 -6.43 -10.04
CA SER A 140 6.16 -7.08 -8.86
C SER A 140 6.87 -6.06 -7.95
N ASP A 141 7.57 -5.08 -8.52
CA ASP A 141 8.22 -3.98 -7.79
C ASP A 141 7.17 -3.14 -7.04
N LEU A 142 6.01 -2.87 -7.66
CA LEU A 142 4.87 -2.21 -7.00
C LEU A 142 4.34 -3.04 -5.82
N LEU A 143 4.14 -4.34 -6.03
CA LEU A 143 3.60 -5.23 -5.02
C LEU A 143 4.59 -5.52 -3.89
N GLN A 144 5.89 -5.33 -4.09
CA GLN A 144 6.89 -5.49 -3.03
C GLN A 144 6.62 -4.58 -1.83
N HIS A 145 6.02 -3.40 -2.05
CA HIS A 145 5.66 -2.46 -1.00
C HIS A 145 4.43 -2.89 -0.16
N THR A 146 3.76 -3.96 -0.57
CA THR A 146 2.63 -4.56 0.14
C THR A 146 3.01 -5.70 1.08
N ILE A 147 4.27 -6.15 1.01
CA ILE A 147 4.81 -7.20 1.87
C ILE A 147 5.33 -6.53 3.15
N ILE A 148 4.68 -6.83 4.27
CA ILE A 148 5.02 -6.31 5.62
C ILE A 148 6.16 -7.13 6.22
#